data_AF-A0A0F9LRM8-F1
#
_entry.id   AF-A0A0F9LRM8-F1
#
_cell.length_a   1.000
_cell.length_b   1.000
_cell.length_c   1.000
_cell.angle_alpha   90.00
_cell.angle_beta   90.00
_cell.angle_gamma   90.00
#
_symmetry.space_group_name_H-M   'P 1'
#
loop_
_entity.id
_entity.type
_entity.pdbx_description
1 polymer ?
#
loop_
_entity_poly.entity_id
_entity_poly.type
_entity_poly.pdbx_seq_one_letter_code
_entity_poly.pdbx_strand_id
1 'polypeptide(L)'
;MNINELIAQAHETALKKGWWDDDPPTMSKLMLIVTEVAEAAEELRDGVAEANGYDVINYEHVSGAKPEGFSTELADILIRVADLCGRYNIDLDRALEVKMAYNRTRPYRHGGKAA
;
A
#
# COMPACT_ATOMS: atom_id res chain seq x y z
N MET A 1 12.74 3.23 -7.74
CA MET A 1 12.54 2.18 -6.74
C MET A 1 11.89 0.99 -7.42
N ASN A 2 12.47 -0.21 -7.32
CA ASN A 2 11.84 -1.48 -7.71
C ASN A 2 11.17 -2.15 -6.50
N ILE A 3 10.48 -3.29 -6.70
CA ILE A 3 9.74 -3.99 -5.63
C ILE A 3 10.67 -4.45 -4.51
N ASN A 4 11.85 -4.98 -4.84
CA ASN A 4 12.81 -5.46 -3.85
C ASN A 4 13.39 -4.31 -3.03
N GLU A 5 13.68 -3.17 -3.67
CA GLU A 5 14.11 -1.95 -3.00
C GLU A 5 13.02 -1.40 -2.07
N LEU A 6 11.75 -1.44 -2.50
CA LEU A 6 10.60 -1.03 -1.69
C LEU A 6 10.47 -1.92 -0.43
N ILE A 7 10.52 -3.25 -0.60
CA ILE A 7 10.47 -4.20 0.51
C ILE A 7 11.60 -3.97 1.51
N ALA A 8 12.83 -3.84 1.01
CA ALA A 8 13.99 -3.60 1.85
C ALA A 8 13.85 -2.30 2.65
N GLN A 9 13.52 -1.19 1.98
CA GLN A 9 13.39 0.12 2.63
C GLN A 9 12.23 0.19 3.62
N ALA A 10 11.06 -0.34 3.26
CA ALA A 10 9.89 -0.35 4.13
C ALA A 10 10.14 -1.18 5.40
N HIS A 11 10.67 -2.39 5.24
CA HIS A 11 10.92 -3.28 6.37
C HIS A 11 12.08 -2.79 7.26
N GLU A 12 13.18 -2.30 6.67
CA GLU A 12 14.28 -1.71 7.45
C GLU A 12 13.79 -0.49 8.26
N THR A 13 12.95 0.34 7.67
CA THR A 13 12.35 1.48 8.38
C THR A 13 11.43 1.00 9.51
N ALA A 14 10.63 -0.03 9.27
CA ALA A 14 9.74 -0.58 10.28
C ALA A 14 10.51 -1.12 11.49
N LEU A 15 11.59 -1.88 11.25
CA LEU A 15 12.50 -2.38 12.28
C LEU A 15 13.17 -1.24 13.07
N LYS A 16 13.73 -0.24 12.38
CA LYS A 16 14.38 0.92 13.03
C LYS A 16 13.44 1.72 13.93
N LYS A 17 12.14 1.67 13.65
CA LYS A 17 11.09 2.37 14.42
C LYS A 17 10.44 1.48 15.49
N GLY A 18 10.92 0.26 15.68
CA GLY A 18 10.44 -0.67 16.71
C GLY A 18 9.07 -1.28 16.43
N TRP A 19 8.57 -1.21 15.20
CA TRP A 19 7.22 -1.71 14.85
C TRP A 19 7.10 -3.24 14.94
N TRP A 20 8.19 -3.95 15.18
CA TRP A 20 8.25 -5.40 15.32
C TRP A 20 8.92 -5.85 16.63
N ASP A 21 9.24 -4.93 17.55
CA ASP A 21 9.96 -5.25 18.79
C ASP A 21 9.17 -6.20 19.70
N ASP A 22 7.85 -6.00 19.77
CA ASP A 22 6.93 -6.85 20.55
C ASP A 22 6.32 -8.00 19.73
N ASP A 23 6.80 -8.23 18.50
CA ASP A 23 6.28 -9.22 17.54
C ASP A 23 4.73 -9.23 17.44
N PRO A 24 4.11 -8.11 17.01
CA PRO A 24 2.66 -7.98 16.99
C PRO A 24 2.02 -9.01 16.04
N PRO A 25 0.77 -9.46 16.32
CA PRO A 25 0.09 -10.41 15.47
C PRO A 25 0.01 -9.94 14.01
N THR A 26 0.22 -10.86 13.07
CA THR A 26 0.08 -10.59 11.63
C THR A 26 -1.27 -9.98 11.28
N MET A 27 -2.33 -10.39 11.97
CA MET A 27 -3.68 -9.84 11.78
C MET A 27 -3.73 -8.33 12.04
N SER A 28 -3.05 -7.84 13.08
CA SER A 28 -3.00 -6.41 13.37
C SER A 28 -2.34 -5.63 12.24
N LYS A 29 -1.29 -6.19 11.62
CA LYS A 29 -0.61 -5.59 10.47
C LYS A 29 -1.48 -5.59 9.22
N LEU A 30 -2.27 -6.64 9.01
CA LEU A 30 -3.27 -6.67 7.93
C LEU A 30 -4.34 -5.60 8.14
N MET A 31 -4.78 -5.37 9.37
CA MET A 31 -5.76 -4.31 9.66
C MET A 31 -5.19 -2.91 9.42
N LEU A 32 -3.88 -2.68 9.64
CA LEU A 32 -3.25 -1.43 9.24
C LEU A 32 -3.29 -1.21 7.72
N ILE A 33 -3.16 -2.25 6.90
CA ILE A 33 -3.35 -2.10 5.44
C ILE A 33 -4.80 -1.68 5.13
N VAL A 34 -5.77 -2.25 5.85
CA VAL A 34 -7.19 -1.89 5.67
C VAL A 34 -7.44 -0.44 6.04
N THR A 35 -6.77 0.11 7.06
CA THR A 35 -6.92 1.53 7.40
C THR A 35 -6.38 2.44 6.29
N GLU A 36 -5.26 2.12 5.65
CA GLU A 36 -4.77 2.93 4.51
C GLU A 36 -5.76 2.88 3.31
N VAL A 37 -6.44 1.75 3.10
CA VAL A 37 -7.53 1.65 2.10
C VAL A 37 -8.71 2.54 2.48
N ALA A 38 -9.02 2.63 3.78
CA ALA A 38 -10.06 3.52 4.26
C ALA A 38 -9.67 4.98 4.04
N GLU A 39 -8.44 5.40 4.38
CA GLU A 39 -7.92 6.76 4.15
C GLU A 39 -8.03 7.14 2.66
N ALA A 40 -7.63 6.26 1.75
CA ALA A 40 -7.82 6.47 0.31
C ALA A 40 -9.29 6.63 -0.10
N ALA A 41 -10.22 5.92 0.56
CA ALA A 41 -11.65 6.08 0.30
C ALA A 41 -12.21 7.41 0.87
N GLU A 42 -11.63 7.94 1.95
CA GLU A 42 -12.01 9.24 2.51
C GLU A 42 -11.60 10.39 1.58
N GLU A 43 -10.40 10.33 0.99
CA GLU A 43 -9.93 11.29 -0.02
C GLU A 43 -10.89 11.42 -1.23
N LEU A 44 -11.52 10.30 -1.61
CA LEU A 44 -12.57 10.30 -2.65
C LEU A 44 -13.89 10.87 -2.13
N ARG A 45 -14.31 10.46 -0.94
CA ARG A 45 -15.58 10.88 -0.31
C ARG A 45 -15.64 12.40 -0.13
N ASP A 46 -14.52 12.99 0.28
CA ASP A 46 -14.45 14.41 0.59
C ASP A 46 -14.29 15.26 -0.69
N GLY A 47 -14.23 14.62 -1.86
CA GLY A 47 -14.15 15.25 -3.18
C GLY A 47 -12.77 15.87 -3.48
N VAL A 48 -11.81 15.73 -2.57
CA VAL A 48 -10.46 16.30 -2.67
C VAL A 48 -9.73 15.75 -3.89
N ALA A 49 -9.74 14.43 -4.05
CA ALA A 49 -9.07 13.77 -5.18
C ALA A 49 -9.73 14.09 -6.53
N GLU A 50 -11.06 14.19 -6.59
CA GLU A 50 -11.77 14.54 -7.83
C GLU A 50 -11.57 16.02 -8.20
N ALA A 51 -11.53 16.91 -7.22
CA ALA A 51 -11.36 18.35 -7.43
C ALA A 51 -9.90 18.73 -7.78
N ASN A 52 -8.92 18.12 -7.11
CA ASN A 52 -7.51 18.49 -7.24
C ASN A 52 -6.74 17.56 -8.18
N GLY A 53 -7.24 16.34 -8.40
CA GLY A 53 -6.58 15.29 -9.18
C GLY A 53 -6.02 14.18 -8.28
N TYR A 54 -6.10 12.94 -8.77
CA TYR A 54 -5.74 11.72 -8.04
C TYR A 54 -4.25 11.57 -7.69
N ASP A 55 -3.37 12.40 -8.27
CA ASP A 55 -1.91 12.36 -8.06
C ASP A 55 -1.37 13.63 -7.37
N VAL A 56 -2.24 14.48 -6.85
CA VAL A 56 -1.81 15.65 -6.09
C VAL A 56 -1.36 15.22 -4.70
N ILE A 57 -0.13 15.59 -4.34
CA ILE A 57 0.43 15.42 -3.01
C ILE A 57 0.36 16.76 -2.28
N ASN A 58 -0.45 16.83 -1.23
CA ASN A 58 -0.60 18.01 -0.39
C ASN A 58 0.32 17.92 0.82
N TYR A 59 0.78 19.08 1.28
CA TYR A 59 1.49 19.24 2.54
C TYR A 59 0.85 20.39 3.30
N GLU A 60 0.53 20.19 4.58
CA GLU A 60 0.20 21.32 5.43
C GLU A 60 1.37 22.33 5.44
N HIS A 61 1.06 23.62 5.60
CA HIS A 61 2.06 24.70 5.66
C HIS A 61 2.84 24.72 7.00
N VAL A 62 3.25 23.55 7.50
CA VAL A 62 4.09 23.37 8.67
C VAL A 62 5.26 22.44 8.35
N SER A 63 6.42 22.73 8.91
CA SER A 63 7.62 21.93 8.69
C SER A 63 7.43 20.51 9.22
N GLY A 64 7.59 19.51 8.34
CA GLY A 64 7.47 18.09 8.69
C GLY A 64 6.06 17.52 8.63
N ALA A 65 5.12 18.21 7.98
CA ALA A 65 3.78 17.69 7.70
C ALA A 65 3.81 16.32 6.97
N LYS A 66 2.86 15.44 7.31
CA LYS A 66 2.60 14.20 6.54
C LYS A 66 2.20 14.63 5.12
N PRO A 67 2.73 14.00 4.05
CA PRO A 67 2.14 14.13 2.73
C PRO A 67 0.75 13.48 2.73
N GLU A 68 -0.25 14.19 2.19
CA GLU A 68 -1.64 13.73 2.09
C GLU A 68 -2.14 13.72 0.63
N GLY A 69 -3.21 12.97 0.38
CA GLY A 69 -3.84 12.84 -0.94
C GLY A 69 -4.06 11.38 -1.36
N PHE A 70 -4.93 11.18 -2.35
CA PHE A 70 -5.29 9.83 -2.80
C PHE A 70 -4.07 8.97 -3.21
N SER A 71 -3.11 9.54 -3.95
CA SER A 71 -1.90 8.80 -4.34
C SER A 71 -0.96 8.50 -3.17
N THR A 72 -0.96 9.31 -2.11
CA THR A 72 -0.14 9.04 -0.91
C THR A 72 -0.72 7.88 -0.12
N GLU A 73 -2.04 7.80 0.01
CA GLU A 73 -2.68 6.68 0.72
C GLU A 73 -2.54 5.36 -0.06
N LEU A 74 -2.56 5.40 -1.40
CA LEU A 74 -2.18 4.23 -2.21
C LEU A 74 -0.72 3.81 -2.00
N ALA A 75 0.19 4.78 -1.81
CA ALA A 75 1.58 4.49 -1.49
C ALA A 75 1.71 3.87 -0.10
N ASP A 76 0.95 4.33 0.89
CA ASP A 76 0.95 3.76 2.25
C ASP A 76 0.47 2.29 2.23
N ILE A 77 -0.55 1.95 1.43
CA ILE A 77 -0.92 0.53 1.19
C ILE A 77 0.29 -0.29 0.72
N LEU A 78 1.02 0.20 -0.29
CA LEU A 78 2.18 -0.51 -0.83
C LEU A 78 3.30 -0.64 0.20
N ILE A 79 3.55 0.40 1.00
CA ILE A 79 4.58 0.38 2.06
C ILE A 79 4.23 -0.64 3.14
N ARG A 80 2.96 -0.71 3.57
CA ARG A 80 2.51 -1.69 4.58
C ARG A 80 2.59 -3.13 4.06
N VAL A 81 2.20 -3.35 2.79
CA VAL A 81 2.37 -4.67 2.14
C VAL A 81 3.85 -5.03 2.04
N ALA A 82 4.70 -4.07 1.67
CA ALA A 82 6.13 -4.27 1.52
C ALA A 82 6.83 -4.61 2.84
N ASP A 83 6.47 -3.94 3.96
CA ASP A 83 6.95 -4.30 5.30
C ASP A 83 6.56 -5.75 5.66
N LEU A 84 5.31 -6.14 5.43
CA LEU A 84 4.87 -7.53 5.65
C LEU A 84 5.66 -8.53 4.80
N CYS A 85 5.93 -8.21 3.54
CA CYS A 85 6.75 -9.05 2.68
C CYS A 85 8.18 -9.18 3.22
N GLY A 86 8.78 -8.09 3.71
CA GLY A 86 10.10 -8.11 4.34
C GLY A 86 10.11 -8.97 5.61
N ARG A 87 9.11 -8.82 6.48
CA ARG A 87 9.00 -9.59 7.73
C ARG A 87 9.01 -11.11 7.51
N TYR A 88 8.36 -11.57 6.44
CA TYR A 88 8.18 -12.99 6.14
C TYR A 88 9.07 -13.50 5.00
N ASN A 89 10.00 -12.70 4.50
CA ASN A 89 10.86 -13.03 3.34
C ASN A 89 10.04 -13.48 2.11
N ILE A 90 8.95 -12.78 1.82
CA ILE A 90 8.08 -13.08 0.67
C ILE A 90 8.71 -12.51 -0.60
N ASP A 91 8.93 -13.39 -1.59
CA ASP A 91 9.28 -13.01 -2.95
C ASP A 91 8.05 -12.46 -3.69
N LEU A 92 7.74 -11.19 -3.44
CA LEU A 92 6.57 -10.52 -4.00
C LEU A 92 6.70 -10.34 -5.52
N ASP A 93 7.90 -10.10 -6.03
CA ASP A 93 8.15 -9.92 -7.47
C ASP A 93 7.76 -11.19 -8.23
N ARG A 94 8.25 -12.35 -7.75
CA ARG A 94 7.85 -13.66 -8.30
C ARG A 94 6.34 -13.91 -8.16
N ALA A 95 5.76 -13.59 -7.01
CA ALA A 95 4.31 -13.78 -6.80
C ALA A 95 3.48 -12.93 -7.77
N LEU A 96 3.89 -11.68 -8.02
CA LEU A 96 3.27 -10.77 -8.98
C LEU A 96 3.39 -11.31 -10.40
N GLU A 97 4.57 -11.73 -10.83
CA GLU A 97 4.77 -12.31 -12.17
C GLU A 97 3.82 -13.48 -12.44
N VAL A 98 3.79 -14.46 -11.52
CA VAL A 98 2.93 -15.64 -11.62
C VAL A 98 1.47 -15.22 -11.67
N LYS A 99 1.05 -14.34 -10.76
CA LYS A 99 -0.34 -13.96 -10.62
C LYS A 99 -0.83 -13.15 -11.82
N MET A 100 -0.01 -12.24 -12.32
CA MET A 100 -0.32 -11.45 -13.52
C MET A 100 -0.36 -12.32 -14.76
N ALA A 101 0.55 -13.28 -14.91
CA ALA A 101 0.52 -14.25 -16.02
C ALA A 101 -0.79 -15.04 -16.03
N TYR A 102 -1.21 -15.56 -14.88
CA TYR A 102 -2.49 -16.26 -14.77
C TYR A 102 -3.70 -15.32 -14.96
N ASN A 103 -3.67 -14.09 -14.47
CA ASN A 103 -4.77 -13.15 -14.68
C ASN A 103 -4.97 -12.82 -16.18
N ARG A 104 -3.89 -12.79 -16.98
CA ARG A 104 -3.98 -12.63 -18.45
C ARG A 104 -4.69 -13.77 -19.15
N THR A 105 -4.72 -14.97 -18.58
CA THR A 105 -5.44 -16.11 -19.15
C THR A 105 -6.93 -16.11 -18.80
N ARG A 106 -7.38 -15.20 -17.92
CA ARG A 106 -8.78 -15.19 -17.48
C ARG A 106 -9.67 -14.58 -18.57
N PRO A 107 -10.87 -15.12 -18.78
CA PRO A 107 -11.84 -14.51 -19.68
C PRO A 107 -12.26 -13.13 -19.16
N TYR A 108 -12.85 -12.31 -20.04
CA TYR A 108 -13.33 -10.98 -19.69
C TYR A 108 -14.18 -10.99 -18.41
N ARG A 109 -13.81 -10.16 -17.44
CA ARG A 109 -14.41 -10.07 -16.09
C ARG A 109 -14.56 -11.42 -15.38
N HIS A 110 -13.66 -12.37 -15.64
CA HIS A 110 -13.70 -13.73 -15.11
C HIS A 110 -15.05 -14.43 -15.37
N GLY A 111 -15.63 -14.20 -16.55
CA GLY A 111 -16.97 -14.69 -16.89
C GLY A 111 -18.09 -13.73 -16.52
N GLY A 112 -17.86 -12.41 -16.64
CA GLY A 112 -18.92 -11.40 -16.46
C GLY A 112 -19.18 -10.92 -15.04
N LYS A 113 -18.26 -11.12 -14.08
CA LYS A 113 -18.43 -10.64 -12.70
C LYS A 113 -18.55 -9.10 -12.65
N ALA A 114 -19.54 -8.61 -11.88
CA ALA A 114 -19.59 -7.21 -11.46
C ALA A 114 -18.46 -6.93 -10.44
N ALA A 115 -17.92 -5.71 -10.45
CA ALA A 115 -17.00 -5.24 -9.42
C ALA A 115 -17.79 -4.90 -8.17
#